data_AF-A0A952YJ31-F1
#
_entry.id   AF-A0A952YJ31-F1
#
_cell.length_a   1.000
_cell.length_b   1.000
_cell.length_c   1.000
_cell.angle_alpha   90.00
_cell.angle_beta   90.00
_cell.angle_gamma   90.00
#
_symmetry.space_group_name_H-M   'P 1'
#
loop_
_entity.id
_entity.type
_entity.pdbx_description
1 polymer ?
#
loop_
_entity_poly.entity_id
_entity_poly.type
_entity_poly.pdbx_seq_one_letter_code
_entity_poly.pdbx_strand_id
1 'polypeptide(L)'
;MKPIADRTNPFVLMLDPESVISAMEASRPLQGLGGRVCRPLDKPLIPKLFNTTVHEFDAAIDAETFMDTGMDAYLEAQPGLSSVH
;
A
#
# COMPACT_ATOMS: atom_id res chain seq x y z
N MET A 1 -26.95 5.61 27.80
CA MET A 1 -26.57 4.76 26.65
C MET A 1 -26.56 5.63 25.40
N LYS A 2 -25.41 5.88 24.77
CA LYS A 2 -25.35 6.61 23.50
C LYS A 2 -25.84 5.67 22.37
N PRO A 3 -26.82 6.07 21.55
CA PRO A 3 -27.47 5.18 20.59
C PRO A 3 -26.51 4.76 19.47
N ILE A 4 -26.68 3.53 18.98
CA ILE A 4 -25.90 2.89 17.90
C ILE A 4 -25.91 3.70 16.58
N ALA A 5 -26.87 4.61 16.40
CA ALA A 5 -26.97 5.53 15.26
C ALA A 5 -25.74 6.43 15.07
N ASP A 6 -24.92 6.62 16.12
CA ASP A 6 -23.66 7.36 16.05
C ASP A 6 -22.54 6.62 15.29
N ARG A 7 -22.72 5.31 15.04
CA ARG A 7 -21.69 4.45 14.44
C ARG A 7 -21.66 4.49 12.91
N THR A 8 -22.63 5.16 12.27
CA THR A 8 -22.72 5.25 10.81
C THR A 8 -22.09 6.52 10.25
N ASN A 9 -21.88 7.55 11.08
CA ASN A 9 -21.19 8.78 10.66
C ASN A 9 -19.69 8.68 11.04
N PRO A 10 -18.77 8.58 10.06
CA PRO A 10 -17.35 8.43 10.34
C PRO A 10 -16.73 9.69 10.98
N PHE A 11 -17.42 10.82 10.94
CA PHE A 11 -16.93 12.11 11.44
C PHE A 11 -17.60 12.56 12.73
N VAL A 12 -18.40 11.71 13.38
CA VAL A 12 -19.14 12.13 14.58
C VAL A 12 -18.23 12.63 15.70
N LEU A 13 -17.03 12.07 15.83
CA LEU A 13 -16.03 12.48 16.81
C LEU A 13 -15.45 13.88 16.53
N MET A 14 -15.61 14.39 15.31
CA MET A 14 -15.11 15.72 14.91
C MET A 14 -16.14 16.83 15.11
N LEU A 15 -17.41 16.50 15.37
CA LEU A 15 -18.47 17.49 15.59
C LEU A 15 -18.32 18.22 16.93
N ASP A 16 -17.72 17.55 17.92
CA ASP A 16 -17.44 18.11 19.25
C ASP A 16 -16.13 17.51 19.81
N PRO A 17 -14.97 18.04 19.40
CA PRO A 17 -13.68 17.47 19.77
C PRO A 17 -13.38 17.60 21.27
N GLU A 18 -13.84 18.66 21.92
CA GLU A 18 -13.60 18.91 23.36
C GLU A 18 -14.30 17.86 24.23
N SER A 19 -15.54 17.49 23.89
CA SER A 19 -16.24 16.41 24.60
C SER A 19 -15.54 15.06 24.44
N VAL A 20 -14.98 14.79 23.26
CA VAL A 20 -14.23 13.56 23.00
C VAL A 20 -12.96 13.50 23.84
N ILE A 21 -12.18 14.58 23.89
CA ILE A 21 -10.95 14.65 24.69
C ILE A 21 -11.27 14.45 26.18
N SER A 22 -12.27 15.15 26.72
CA SER A 22 -12.68 14.99 28.12
C SER A 22 -13.13 13.56 28.44
N ALA A 23 -13.87 12.91 27.53
CA ALA A 23 -14.27 11.52 27.68
C ALA A 23 -13.07 10.55 27.61
N MET A 24 -12.06 10.85 26.78
CA MET A 24 -10.82 10.09 26.72
C MET A 24 -10.02 10.18 28.02
N GLU A 25 -9.87 11.38 28.59
CA GLU A 25 -9.16 11.60 29.86
C GLU A 25 -9.81 10.84 31.03
N ALA A 26 -11.15 10.78 31.07
CA ALA A 26 -11.90 10.06 32.10
C ALA A 26 -11.91 8.52 31.91
N SER A 27 -11.43 8.01 30.77
CA SER A 27 -11.56 6.59 30.40
C SER A 27 -10.49 5.70 31.05
N ARG A 28 -10.89 4.97 32.11
CA ARG A 28 -10.03 3.98 32.78
C ARG A 28 -9.44 2.90 31.84
N PRO A 29 -10.21 2.33 30.88
CA PRO A 29 -9.64 1.35 29.95
C PRO A 29 -8.56 1.94 29.04
N LEU A 30 -8.71 3.18 28.57
CA LEU A 30 -7.70 3.84 27.74
C LEU A 30 -6.44 4.17 28.53
N GLN A 31 -6.58 4.57 29.80
CA GLN A 31 -5.45 4.77 30.71
C GLN A 31 -4.62 3.48 30.88
N GLY A 32 -5.26 2.30 30.93
CA GLY A 32 -4.59 1.01 31.00
C GLY A 32 -3.99 0.53 29.67
N LEU A 33 -4.35 1.14 28.53
CA LEU A 33 -3.87 0.74 27.20
C LEU A 33 -2.44 1.21 26.94
N GLY A 34 -2.01 2.31 27.56
CA GLY A 34 -0.67 2.91 27.40
C GLY A 34 0.51 1.99 27.79
N GLY A 35 0.25 0.86 28.45
CA GLY A 35 1.27 -0.13 28.79
C GLY A 35 1.52 -1.21 27.74
N ARG A 36 0.72 -1.29 26.68
CA ARG A 36 0.88 -2.32 25.64
C ARG A 36 1.54 -1.71 24.41
N VAL A 37 2.86 -1.92 24.28
CA VAL A 37 3.53 -1.72 23.00
C VAL A 37 2.98 -2.76 22.03
N CYS A 38 1.98 -2.38 21.24
CA CYS A 38 1.53 -3.18 20.13
C CYS A 38 2.68 -3.26 19.13
N ARG A 39 3.24 -4.45 19.00
CA ARG A 39 4.31 -4.80 18.06
C ARG A 39 3.77 -5.68 16.93
N PRO A 40 2.74 -5.23 16.18
CA PRO A 40 2.08 -6.06 15.15
C PRO A 40 3.04 -6.44 14.01
N LEU A 41 4.19 -5.78 13.90
CA LEU A 41 5.21 -6.01 12.87
C LEU A 41 6.55 -6.51 13.43
N ASP A 42 6.76 -6.65 14.74
CA ASP A 42 8.09 -7.00 15.28
C ASP A 42 8.47 -8.47 15.07
N LYS A 43 7.53 -9.29 14.61
CA LYS A 43 7.82 -10.63 14.11
C LYS A 43 7.09 -10.81 12.79
N PRO A 44 7.68 -10.42 11.65
CA PRO A 44 7.23 -10.97 10.39
C PRO A 44 7.52 -12.48 10.43
N LEU A 45 6.55 -13.26 10.92
CA LEU A 45 6.48 -14.72 10.83
C LEU A 45 6.17 -15.18 9.40
N ILE A 46 6.52 -14.38 8.39
CA ILE A 46 6.47 -14.82 7.01
C ILE A 46 7.89 -15.29 6.74
N PRO A 47 8.17 -16.60 6.73
CA PRO A 47 9.42 -17.09 6.19
C PRO A 47 9.55 -16.46 4.81
N LYS A 48 10.66 -15.76 4.57
CA LYS A 48 11.08 -15.45 3.20
C LYS A 48 11.43 -16.79 2.58
N LEU A 49 10.40 -17.54 2.18
CA LEU A 49 10.52 -18.62 1.23
C LEU A 49 11.17 -17.93 0.04
N PHE A 50 12.46 -18.19 -0.14
CA PHE A 50 13.20 -17.71 -1.29
C PHE A 50 12.33 -18.02 -2.50
N ASN A 51 11.82 -16.94 -3.05
CA ASN A 51 10.86 -16.86 -4.11
C ASN A 51 11.60 -17.19 -5.39
N THR A 52 12.01 -18.46 -5.51
CA THR A 52 12.55 -19.07 -6.74
C THR A 52 11.72 -18.66 -7.95
N THR A 53 10.40 -18.59 -7.76
CA THR A 53 9.46 -18.14 -8.79
C THR A 53 9.72 -16.71 -9.28
N VAL A 54 10.03 -15.75 -8.41
CA VAL A 54 10.19 -14.34 -8.83
C VAL A 54 11.46 -14.17 -9.66
N HIS A 55 12.58 -14.75 -9.23
CA HIS A 55 13.81 -14.70 -10.01
C HIS A 55 13.68 -15.43 -11.36
N GLU A 56 12.91 -16.52 -11.42
CA GLU A 56 12.61 -17.22 -12.67
C GLU A 56 11.74 -16.37 -13.62
N PHE A 57 10.74 -15.64 -13.07
CA PHE A 57 9.92 -14.73 -13.87
C PHE A 57 10.73 -13.53 -14.37
N ASP A 58 11.56 -12.91 -13.52
CA ASP A 58 12.44 -11.80 -13.90
C ASP A 58 13.39 -12.23 -15.03
N ALA A 59 14.03 -13.41 -14.89
CA ALA A 59 14.91 -13.96 -15.91
C ALA A 59 14.19 -14.32 -17.21
N ALA A 60 12.94 -14.80 -17.15
CA ALA A 60 12.14 -15.10 -18.34
C ALA A 60 11.75 -13.83 -19.12
N ILE A 61 11.45 -12.74 -18.40
CA ILE A 61 11.13 -11.43 -18.98
C ILE A 61 12.37 -10.83 -19.66
N ASP A 62 13.54 -10.89 -18.99
CA ASP A 62 14.80 -10.39 -19.54
C ASP A 62 15.26 -11.19 -20.78
N ALA A 63 14.87 -12.47 -20.88
CA ALA A 63 15.17 -13.32 -22.04
C ALA A 63 14.19 -13.14 -23.21
N GLU A 64 13.05 -12.48 -23.00
CA GLU A 64 12.02 -12.33 -24.02
C GLU A 64 12.39 -11.23 -25.03
N THR A 65 12.76 -11.65 -26.25
CA THR A 65 13.20 -10.77 -27.36
C THR A 65 12.10 -9.82 -27.88
N PHE A 66 10.86 -9.97 -27.39
CA PHE A 66 9.74 -9.12 -27.75
C PHE A 66 9.96 -7.64 -27.36
N MET A 67 10.68 -7.37 -26.26
CA MET A 67 10.96 -5.98 -25.85
C MET A 67 12.05 -5.31 -26.70
N ASP A 68 13.02 -6.06 -27.22
CA ASP A 68 14.08 -5.53 -28.09
C ASP A 68 13.55 -5.15 -29.49
N THR A 69 12.56 -5.88 -29.98
CA THR A 69 11.93 -5.63 -31.31
C THR A 69 10.96 -4.45 -31.32
N GLY A 70 10.54 -3.95 -30.15
CA GLY A 70 9.69 -2.78 -30.04
C GLY A 70 10.32 -1.52 -30.64
N MET A 71 11.64 -1.37 -30.56
CA MET A 71 12.36 -0.24 -31.14
C MET A 71 12.33 -0.27 -32.68
N ASP A 72 12.58 -1.43 -33.29
CA ASP A 72 12.61 -1.60 -34.75
C ASP A 72 11.23 -1.38 -35.40
N ALA A 73 10.16 -1.81 -34.72
CA ALA A 73 8.78 -1.60 -35.19
C ALA A 73 8.38 -0.11 -35.22
N TYR A 74 8.88 0.71 -34.28
CA TYR A 74 8.68 2.17 -34.30
C TYR A 74 9.51 2.86 -35.40
N LEU A 75 10.72 2.37 -35.69
CA LEU A 75 11.56 2.84 -36.79
C LEU A 75 10.94 2.52 -38.17
N GLU A 76 10.35 1.34 -38.33
CA GLU A 76 9.67 0.92 -39.57
C GLU A 76 8.37 1.70 -39.83
N ALA A 77 7.61 2.03 -38.78
CA ALA A 77 6.37 2.80 -38.88
C ALA A 77 6.58 4.30 -39.20
N GLN A 78 7.83 4.79 -39.23
CA GLN A 78 8.17 6.19 -39.56
C GLN A 78 8.93 6.26 -40.90
N PRO A 79 8.24 6.20 -42.06
CA PRO A 79 8.87 6.25 -43.39
C PRO A 79 9.56 7.59 -43.73
N GLY A 80 9.53 8.59 -42.84
CA GLY A 80 10.07 9.93 -43.06
C GLY A 80 11.48 10.20 -42.52
N LEU A 81 12.10 9.29 -41.78
CA LEU A 81 13.42 9.53 -41.15
C LEU A 81 14.62 9.05 -41.98
N SER A 82 14.40 8.37 -43.10
CA SER A 82 15.49 7.84 -43.95
C SER A 82 16.06 8.88 -44.96
N SER A 83 15.48 10.09 -45.06
CA SER A 83 15.91 11.12 -46.00
C SER A 83 16.45 12.39 -45.33
N VAL A 84 17.55 12.30 -44.60
CA VAL A 84 18.46 13.44 -44.43
C VAL A 84 19.88 12.93 -44.60
N HIS A 85 20.41 13.13 -45.81
CA HIS A 85 21.83 13.11 -46.10
C HIS A 85 22.47 14.41 -45.58
#